data_AF-A0A810Q677-F1
#
_entry.id   AF-A0A810Q677-F1
#
_cell.length_a   1.000
_cell.length_b   1.000
_cell.length_c   1.000
_cell.angle_alpha   90.00
_cell.angle_beta   90.00
_cell.angle_gamma   90.00
#
_symmetry.space_group_name_H-M   'P 1'
#
loop_
_entity.id
_entity.type
_entity.pdbx_description
1 polymer ?
#
loop_
_entity_poly.entity_id
_entity_poly.type
_entity_poly.pdbx_seq_one_letter_code
_entity_poly.pdbx_strand_id
1 'polypeptide(L)'
;MANLSLEQRQLCDIQGRLFELALKNGYDCPAFIQAFMNSRTAAALDDTYDRLQWAGEEYILEELNDEIGGLKKAGTLYSAEMMYWAGYTYRYWHYYTGEGSKAIFQTAGAETMNDCWLGFHTFDVEMAIDDLKELYTQKSKGGRR
;
A
#
# COMPACT_ATOMS: atom_id res chain seq x y z
N MET A 1 19.34 0.39 -5.15
CA MET A 1 18.80 -0.92 -4.74
C MET A 1 19.05 -1.13 -3.26
N ALA A 2 18.12 -0.66 -2.46
CA ALA A 2 17.87 -1.12 -1.11
C ALA A 2 17.93 -2.65 -1.09
N ASN A 3 18.79 -3.18 -0.23
CA ASN A 3 19.02 -4.61 -0.17
C ASN A 3 18.02 -5.23 0.81
N LEU A 4 16.75 -5.34 0.38
CA LEU A 4 15.72 -5.99 1.19
C LEU A 4 16.10 -7.44 1.48
N SER A 5 15.76 -7.95 2.66
CA SER A 5 15.87 -9.37 2.95
C SER A 5 14.83 -10.17 2.12
N LEU A 6 15.00 -11.50 2.08
CA LEU A 6 13.99 -12.36 1.46
C LEU A 6 12.64 -12.23 2.15
N GLU A 7 12.65 -12.15 3.48
CA GLU A 7 11.45 -11.99 4.32
C GLU A 7 10.74 -10.65 4.02
N GLN A 8 11.49 -9.56 3.90
CA GLN A 8 10.92 -8.25 3.55
C GLN A 8 10.28 -8.25 2.16
N ARG A 9 10.92 -8.89 1.17
CA ARG A 9 10.32 -9.05 -0.17
C ARG A 9 9.05 -9.89 -0.13
N GLN A 10 9.03 -10.94 0.69
CA GLN A 10 7.85 -11.77 0.87
C GLN A 10 6.70 -10.98 1.51
N LEU A 11 6.99 -10.11 2.48
CA LEU A 11 5.97 -9.23 3.07
C LEU A 11 5.44 -8.19 2.07
N CYS A 12 6.28 -7.69 1.15
CA CYS A 12 5.82 -6.86 0.04
C CYS A 12 4.86 -7.64 -0.87
N ASP A 13 5.20 -8.88 -1.21
CA ASP A 13 4.35 -9.77 -2.00
C ASP A 13 3.01 -10.08 -1.32
N ILE A 14 2.98 -10.40 0.00
CA ILE A 14 1.70 -10.70 0.67
C ILE A 14 0.83 -9.44 0.71
N GLN A 15 1.39 -8.23 0.90
CA GLN A 15 0.59 -7.01 0.85
C GLN A 15 0.08 -6.71 -0.58
N GLY A 16 0.87 -6.99 -1.61
CA GLY A 16 0.41 -6.93 -3.00
C GLY A 16 -0.77 -7.88 -3.25
N ARG A 17 -0.63 -9.16 -2.87
CA ARG A 17 -1.69 -10.16 -3.00
C ARG A 17 -2.92 -9.85 -2.16
N LEU A 18 -2.75 -9.28 -0.97
CA LEU A 18 -3.85 -8.78 -0.12
C LEU A 18 -4.68 -7.71 -0.85
N PHE A 19 -4.03 -6.78 -1.54
CA PHE A 19 -4.72 -5.73 -2.28
C PHE A 19 -5.48 -6.31 -3.48
N GLU A 20 -4.91 -7.29 -4.19
CA GLU A 20 -5.64 -8.04 -5.22
C GLU A 20 -6.81 -8.85 -4.64
N LEU A 21 -6.61 -9.47 -3.47
CA LEU A 21 -7.65 -10.22 -2.77
C LEU A 21 -8.82 -9.32 -2.39
N ALA A 22 -8.55 -8.07 -1.98
CA ALA A 22 -9.59 -7.09 -1.70
C ALA A 22 -10.47 -6.79 -2.93
N LEU A 23 -9.83 -6.63 -4.10
CA LEU A 23 -10.53 -6.50 -5.39
C LEU A 23 -11.37 -7.75 -5.70
N LYS A 24 -10.82 -8.96 -5.52
CA LYS A 24 -11.54 -10.23 -5.74
C LYS A 24 -12.77 -10.37 -4.84
N ASN A 25 -12.73 -9.80 -3.64
CA ASN A 25 -13.85 -9.76 -2.69
C ASN A 25 -14.87 -8.64 -2.98
N GLY A 26 -14.64 -7.82 -4.01
CA GLY A 26 -15.57 -6.77 -4.44
C GLY A 26 -15.60 -5.54 -3.54
N TYR A 27 -14.51 -5.27 -2.81
CA TYR A 27 -14.37 -4.05 -2.02
C TYR A 27 -14.10 -2.83 -2.91
N ASP A 28 -14.56 -1.67 -2.45
CA ASP A 28 -14.22 -0.37 -3.05
C ASP A 28 -12.72 -0.13 -2.90
N CYS A 29 -11.97 -0.11 -4.00
CA CYS A 29 -10.50 -0.11 -3.98
C CYS A 29 -9.93 1.14 -3.26
N PRO A 30 -10.36 2.38 -3.55
CA PRO A 30 -9.90 3.55 -2.82
C PRO A 30 -10.17 3.47 -1.32
N ALA A 31 -11.39 3.08 -0.92
CA ALA A 31 -11.76 2.97 0.48
C ALA A 31 -10.99 1.85 1.19
N PHE A 32 -10.76 0.72 0.52
CA PHE A 32 -9.95 -0.38 1.06
C PHE A 32 -8.51 0.05 1.30
N ILE A 33 -7.84 0.66 0.31
CA ILE A 33 -6.46 1.12 0.44
C ILE A 33 -6.35 2.14 1.58
N GLN A 34 -7.27 3.11 1.64
CA GLN A 34 -7.30 4.09 2.71
C GLN A 34 -7.50 3.44 4.08
N ALA A 35 -8.46 2.51 4.21
CA ALA A 35 -8.74 1.82 5.46
C ALA A 35 -7.51 1.04 5.94
N PHE A 36 -6.93 0.21 5.06
CA PHE A 36 -5.76 -0.59 5.38
C PHE A 36 -4.56 0.29 5.77
N MET A 37 -4.17 1.26 4.95
CA MET A 37 -2.97 2.07 5.22
C MET A 37 -3.09 2.96 6.48
N ASN A 38 -4.29 3.15 7.02
CA ASN A 38 -4.54 3.88 8.27
C ASN A 38 -4.87 2.96 9.46
N SER A 39 -4.84 1.64 9.29
CA SER A 39 -5.24 0.68 10.32
C SER A 39 -4.11 0.32 11.29
N ARG A 40 -4.48 -0.28 12.42
CA ARG A 40 -3.54 -0.93 13.34
C ARG A 40 -2.94 -2.17 12.70
N THR A 41 -3.68 -2.90 11.85
CA THR A 41 -3.14 -4.03 11.08
C THR A 41 -1.92 -3.62 10.24
N ALA A 42 -2.00 -2.50 9.51
CA ALA A 42 -0.85 -2.01 8.73
C ALA A 42 0.29 -1.51 9.63
N ALA A 43 -0.02 -0.84 10.74
CA ALA A 43 0.98 -0.40 11.72
C ALA A 43 1.71 -1.59 12.38
N ALA A 44 1.03 -2.71 12.60
CA ALA A 44 1.64 -3.93 13.12
C ALA A 44 2.64 -4.54 12.12
N LEU A 45 2.34 -4.47 10.82
CA LEU A 45 3.26 -4.88 9.75
C LEU A 45 4.46 -3.92 9.57
N ASP A 46 4.38 -2.69 10.09
CA ASP A 46 5.50 -1.75 10.15
C ASP A 46 6.49 -2.11 11.29
N ASP A 47 6.08 -2.92 12.28
CA ASP A 47 6.93 -3.33 13.41
C ASP A 47 7.73 -4.60 13.07
N THR A 48 8.95 -4.67 13.60
CA THR A 48 9.94 -5.73 13.41
C THR A 48 9.61 -7.07 14.10
N TYR A 49 8.71 -7.10 15.09
CA TYR A 49 8.46 -8.31 15.91
C TYR A 49 7.00 -8.79 15.92
N ASP A 50 6.15 -8.29 15.02
CA ASP A 50 4.73 -8.63 15.07
C ASP A 50 4.42 -10.02 14.49
N ARG A 51 3.46 -10.72 15.10
CA ARG A 51 3.00 -12.05 14.67
C ARG A 51 2.36 -12.02 13.27
N LEU A 52 1.76 -10.89 12.87
CA LEU A 52 1.14 -10.69 11.56
C LEU A 52 2.13 -10.84 10.40
N GLN A 53 3.45 -10.73 10.64
CA GLN A 53 4.44 -11.00 9.60
C GLN A 53 4.40 -12.45 9.08
N TRP A 54 3.88 -13.38 9.88
CA TRP A 54 3.74 -14.79 9.51
C TRP A 54 2.34 -15.12 8.98
N ALA A 55 1.46 -14.13 8.90
CA ALA A 55 0.10 -14.31 8.43
C ALA A 55 0.02 -14.28 6.89
N GLY A 56 -0.85 -15.11 6.32
CA GLY A 56 -1.25 -15.01 4.92
C GLY A 56 -2.21 -13.83 4.70
N GLU A 57 -2.38 -13.46 3.43
CA GLU A 57 -3.22 -12.34 3.02
C GLU A 57 -4.69 -12.45 3.50
N GLU A 58 -5.26 -13.65 3.57
CA GLU A 58 -6.64 -13.85 4.06
C GLU A 58 -6.77 -13.49 5.53
N TYR A 59 -5.81 -13.91 6.37
CA TYR A 59 -5.82 -13.59 7.80
C TYR A 59 -5.67 -12.08 8.02
N ILE A 60 -4.77 -11.44 7.28
CA ILE A 60 -4.57 -9.99 7.35
C ILE A 60 -5.86 -9.25 6.97
N LEU A 61 -6.58 -9.76 5.95
CA LEU A 61 -7.86 -9.19 5.53
C LEU A 61 -8.95 -9.34 6.60
N GLU A 62 -9.02 -10.50 7.25
CA GLU A 62 -9.95 -10.75 8.35
C GLU A 62 -9.66 -9.83 9.54
N GLU A 63 -8.41 -9.72 9.96
CA GLU A 63 -7.98 -8.83 11.06
C GLU A 63 -8.34 -7.37 10.76
N LEU A 64 -8.11 -6.90 9.53
CA LEU A 64 -8.53 -5.56 9.11
C LEU A 64 -10.05 -5.40 9.18
N ASN A 65 -10.80 -6.38 8.67
CA ASN A 65 -12.26 -6.32 8.61
C ASN A 65 -12.86 -6.26 10.03
N ASP A 66 -12.31 -7.04 10.95
CA ASP A 66 -12.68 -7.02 12.38
C ASP A 66 -12.29 -5.69 13.04
N GLU A 67 -11.11 -5.15 12.71
CA GLU A 67 -10.63 -3.88 13.24
C GLU A 67 -11.59 -2.73 12.93
N ILE A 68 -12.05 -2.63 11.68
CA ILE A 68 -12.81 -1.47 11.19
C ILE A 68 -14.34 -1.68 11.25
N GLY A 69 -14.80 -2.88 11.63
CA GLY A 69 -16.23 -3.19 11.73
C GLY A 69 -16.92 -3.41 10.38
N GLY A 70 -16.18 -3.89 9.38
CA GLY A 70 -16.68 -4.21 8.05
C GLY A 70 -16.11 -3.33 6.93
N LEU A 71 -15.68 -3.98 5.85
CA LEU A 71 -15.17 -3.31 4.65
C LEU A 71 -16.28 -2.87 3.69
N LYS A 72 -16.11 -1.68 3.11
CA LYS A 72 -17.04 -1.13 2.11
C LYS A 72 -17.01 -1.97 0.83
N LYS A 73 -18.15 -2.58 0.50
CA LYS A 73 -18.38 -3.28 -0.78
C LYS A 73 -19.01 -2.37 -1.82
N ALA A 74 -18.85 -2.73 -3.09
CA ALA A 74 -19.42 -2.05 -4.26
C ALA A 74 -19.02 -0.56 -4.37
N GLY A 75 -18.14 -0.27 -5.33
CA GLY A 75 -17.64 1.08 -5.56
C GLY A 75 -16.62 1.13 -6.68
N THR A 76 -15.65 2.05 -6.58
CA THR A 76 -14.60 2.17 -7.60
C THR A 76 -13.68 0.96 -7.57
N LEU A 77 -13.45 0.37 -8.74
CA LEU A 77 -12.54 -0.75 -8.92
C LEU A 77 -11.33 -0.32 -9.74
N TYR A 78 -10.15 -0.76 -9.31
CA TYR A 78 -8.91 -0.65 -10.07
C TYR A 78 -8.57 -1.99 -10.72
N SER A 79 -7.57 -2.02 -11.62
CA SER A 79 -7.09 -3.29 -12.18
C SER A 79 -6.37 -4.12 -11.12
N ALA A 80 -6.32 -5.44 -11.32
CA ALA A 80 -5.61 -6.34 -10.41
C ALA A 80 -4.12 -5.99 -10.33
N GLU A 81 -3.50 -5.68 -11.47
CA GLU A 81 -2.10 -5.31 -11.58
C GLU A 81 -1.80 -3.99 -10.84
N MET A 82 -2.72 -3.02 -10.90
CA MET A 82 -2.61 -1.79 -10.13
C MET A 82 -2.69 -2.08 -8.63
N MET A 83 -3.68 -2.88 -8.21
CA MET A 83 -3.87 -3.22 -6.79
C MET A 83 -2.64 -3.95 -6.22
N TYR A 84 -2.14 -4.95 -6.93
CA TYR A 84 -0.91 -5.65 -6.57
C TYR A 84 0.27 -4.67 -6.45
N TRP A 85 0.49 -3.86 -7.49
CA TRP A 85 1.60 -2.92 -7.53
C TRP A 85 1.51 -1.91 -6.39
N ALA A 86 0.33 -1.38 -6.09
CA ALA A 86 0.14 -0.43 -5.00
C ALA A 86 0.45 -1.07 -3.63
N GLY A 87 -0.10 -2.25 -3.36
CA GLY A 87 0.16 -2.99 -2.12
C GLY A 87 1.65 -3.30 -1.93
N TYR A 88 2.30 -3.80 -2.99
CA TYR A 88 3.74 -4.08 -3.00
C TYR A 88 4.57 -2.82 -2.78
N THR A 89 4.28 -1.75 -3.53
CA THR A 89 5.03 -0.50 -3.48
C THR A 89 4.94 0.16 -2.11
N TYR A 90 3.76 0.17 -1.49
CA TYR A 90 3.59 0.72 -0.15
C TYR A 90 4.44 0.01 0.91
N ARG A 91 4.47 -1.33 0.89
CA ARG A 91 5.28 -2.10 1.85
C ARG A 91 6.77 -1.97 1.56
N TYR A 92 7.15 -1.94 0.29
CA TYR A 92 8.54 -1.68 -0.11
C TYR A 92 8.99 -0.29 0.35
N TRP A 93 8.15 0.73 0.18
CA TRP A 93 8.41 2.10 0.63
C TRP A 93 8.71 2.14 2.13
N HIS A 94 7.90 1.44 2.94
CA HIS A 94 8.18 1.32 4.36
C HIS A 94 9.60 0.77 4.63
N TYR A 95 9.98 -0.35 4.02
CA TYR A 95 11.33 -0.91 4.22
C TYR A 95 12.46 -0.05 3.64
N TYR A 96 12.20 0.65 2.54
CA TYR A 96 13.18 1.50 1.89
C TYR A 96 13.49 2.77 2.72
N THR A 97 12.47 3.34 3.37
CA THR A 97 12.56 4.68 3.97
C THR A 97 12.41 4.71 5.49
N GLY A 98 11.85 3.65 6.09
CA GLY A 98 11.42 3.60 7.49
C GLY A 98 10.13 4.38 7.78
N GLU A 99 9.47 4.95 6.76
CA GLU A 99 8.22 5.68 6.94
C GLU A 99 7.06 4.72 7.27
N GLY A 100 6.20 5.09 8.23
CA GLY A 100 5.04 4.27 8.57
C GLY A 100 3.96 4.31 7.48
N SER A 101 3.16 3.25 7.38
CA SER A 101 2.10 3.07 6.38
C SER A 101 1.18 4.29 6.24
N LYS A 102 0.78 4.87 7.37
CA LYS A 102 -0.06 6.08 7.40
C LYS A 102 0.61 7.31 6.78
N ALA A 103 1.90 7.53 7.04
CA ALA A 103 2.64 8.66 6.50
C ALA A 103 2.88 8.50 4.99
N ILE A 104 3.14 7.27 4.55
CA ILE A 104 3.27 6.94 3.13
C ILE A 104 1.96 7.24 2.40
N PHE A 105 0.82 6.81 2.94
CA PHE A 105 -0.49 7.09 2.34
C PHE A 105 -0.82 8.58 2.26
N GLN A 106 -0.38 9.39 3.22
CA GLN A 106 -0.51 10.85 3.16
C GLN A 106 0.28 11.46 2.00
N THR A 107 1.42 10.85 1.65
CA THR A 107 2.26 11.30 0.53
C THR A 107 1.65 10.87 -0.81
N ALA A 108 1.25 9.61 -0.92
CA ALA A 108 0.63 9.05 -2.12
C ALA A 108 -0.60 8.21 -1.74
N GLY A 109 -1.78 8.84 -1.79
CA GLY A 109 -3.06 8.15 -1.56
C GLY A 109 -3.48 7.27 -2.74
N ALA A 110 -4.62 6.59 -2.59
CA ALA A 110 -5.12 5.61 -3.57
C ALA A 110 -5.29 6.18 -4.99
N GLU A 111 -5.79 7.41 -5.13
CA GLU A 111 -5.93 8.08 -6.43
C GLU A 111 -4.57 8.40 -7.05
N THR A 112 -3.63 8.95 -6.27
CA THR A 112 -2.26 9.22 -6.74
C THR A 112 -1.58 7.93 -7.22
N MET A 113 -1.70 6.83 -6.47
CA MET A 113 -1.15 5.54 -6.88
C MET A 113 -1.77 5.06 -8.19
N ASN A 114 -3.09 5.22 -8.36
CA ASN A 114 -3.78 4.85 -9.60
C ASN A 114 -3.31 5.68 -10.80
N ASP A 115 -3.27 7.00 -10.64
CA ASP A 115 -2.91 7.93 -11.71
C ASP A 115 -1.46 7.74 -12.17
N CYS A 116 -0.56 7.43 -11.23
CA CYS A 116 0.85 7.20 -11.51
C CYS A 116 1.16 5.79 -12.01
N TRP A 117 0.30 4.80 -11.72
CA TRP A 117 0.57 3.39 -12.02
C TRP A 117 1.02 3.16 -13.46
N LEU A 118 0.30 3.74 -14.45
CA LEU A 118 0.56 3.50 -15.87
C LEU A 118 2.00 3.86 -16.28
N GLY A 119 2.58 4.91 -15.69
CA GLY A 119 3.96 5.33 -15.96
C GLY A 119 5.00 4.69 -15.04
N PHE A 120 4.64 4.39 -13.80
CA PHE A 120 5.61 4.03 -12.77
C PHE A 120 5.78 2.53 -12.58
N HIS A 121 4.80 1.70 -12.96
CA HIS A 121 4.90 0.24 -12.78
C HIS A 121 5.98 -0.44 -13.62
N THR A 122 6.55 0.27 -14.62
CA THR A 122 7.68 -0.21 -15.42
C THR A 122 9.04 0.16 -14.84
N PHE A 123 9.08 1.00 -13.80
CA PHE A 123 10.31 1.42 -13.15
C PHE A 123 10.77 0.41 -12.10
N ASP A 124 12.01 0.55 -11.67
CA ASP A 124 12.42 -0.01 -10.39
C ASP A 124 11.59 0.64 -9.26
N VAL A 125 11.23 -0.14 -8.24
CA VAL A 125 10.31 0.30 -7.19
C VAL A 125 10.86 1.49 -6.41
N GLU A 126 12.18 1.60 -6.23
CA GLU A 126 12.80 2.76 -5.57
C GLU A 126 12.60 4.03 -6.38
N MET A 127 12.78 3.96 -7.69
CA MET A 127 12.57 5.09 -8.60
C MET A 127 11.10 5.54 -8.57
N ALA A 128 10.16 4.58 -8.61
CA ALA A 128 8.74 4.91 -8.49
C ALA A 128 8.42 5.61 -7.15
N ILE A 129 9.01 5.16 -6.04
CA ILE A 129 8.84 5.78 -4.73
C ILE A 129 9.42 7.19 -4.69
N ASP A 130 10.65 7.38 -5.18
CA ASP A 130 11.31 8.67 -5.19
C ASP A 130 10.54 9.68 -6.06
N ASP A 131 10.03 9.26 -7.21
CA ASP A 131 9.20 10.08 -8.09
C ASP A 131 7.84 10.43 -7.45
N LEU A 132 7.20 9.51 -6.72
CA LEU A 132 5.98 9.78 -5.95
C LEU A 132 6.21 10.84 -4.87
N LYS A 133 7.35 10.79 -4.18
CA LYS A 133 7.75 11.77 -3.16
C LYS A 133 8.05 13.14 -3.78
N GLU A 134 8.68 13.15 -4.95
CA GLU A 134 8.93 14.38 -5.69
C GLU A 134 7.60 15.03 -6.12
N LEU A 135 6.68 14.25 -6.69
CA LEU A 135 5.35 14.70 -7.08
C LEU A 135 4.61 15.36 -5.90
N TYR A 136 4.62 14.73 -4.72
CA TYR A 136 4.03 15.29 -3.50
C TYR A 136 4.66 16.62 -3.10
N THR A 137 5.99 16.71 -3.16
CA THR A 137 6.74 17.93 -2.84
C THR A 137 6.42 19.06 -3.82
N GLN A 138 6.32 18.76 -5.12
CA GLN A 138 5.98 19.74 -6.15
C GLN A 138 4.55 20.28 -5.95
N LYS A 139 3.56 19.40 -5.70
CA LYS A 139 2.17 19.80 -5.39
C LYS A 139 2.09 20.68 -4.14
N SER A 140 2.84 20.32 -3.08
CA SER A 140 2.88 21.08 -1.82
C SER A 140 3.48 22.48 -1.96
N LYS A 141 4.43 22.66 -2.89
CA LYS A 141 5.03 23.97 -3.22
C LYS A 141 4.17 24.78 -4.18
N GLY A 142 3.50 24.13 -5.13
CA GLY A 142 2.63 24.77 -6.13
C GLY A 142 1.34 25.34 -5.54
N GLY A 143 0.76 24.70 -4.52
CA GLY A 143 -0.44 25.20 -3.83
C GLY A 143 -0.22 26.34 -2.83
N ARG A 144 1.03 26.81 -2.65
CA ARG A 144 1.38 27.97 -1.80
C ARG A 144 1.64 29.26 -2.60
N ARG A 145 1.25 29.29 -3.87
CA ARG A 145 1.32 30.46 -4.74
C ARG A 145 -0.07 31.02 -5.03
#